data_AF-X1US27-F1
#
_entry.id   AF-X1US27-F1
#
_cell.length_a   1.000
_cell.length_b   1.000
_cell.length_c   1.000
_cell.angle_alpha   90.00
_cell.angle_beta   90.00
_cell.angle_gamma   90.00
#
_symmetry.space_group_name_H-M   'P 1'
#
loop_
_entity.id
_entity.type
_entity.pdbx_description
1 polymer ?
#
loop_
_entity_poly.entity_id
_entity_poly.type
_entity_poly.pdbx_seq_one_letter_code
_entity_poly.pdbx_strand_id
1 'polypeptide(L)'
;MSHTVAKSAYKKLEERLNRYPQGAPPSETLYKILSILFNEKEAELVSRLPIKSFTINTASRIWKLNKVNTEKVLDELAGRAILLDSEHNGIKKYVLPPPMAGFFEFSLMRTRQDLDQKLLSELFHQYLNVEEDFIKDLFLDIETKMGRTFVQEEVLSSDNLVSILDYEKASHIIKTATYIGISMCYCRHKRKHLGMA
;
A
#
# COMPACT_ATOMS: atom_id res chain seq x y z
N MET A 1 -4.18 2.75 30.98
CA MET A 1 -4.16 4.03 30.22
C MET A 1 -3.40 3.93 28.89
N SER A 2 -2.28 3.19 28.78
CA SER A 2 -1.56 3.06 27.50
C SER A 2 -2.38 2.38 26.39
N HIS A 3 -3.14 1.32 26.70
CA HIS A 3 -4.00 0.64 25.69
C HIS A 3 -5.09 1.54 25.09
N THR A 4 -5.61 2.53 25.83
CA THR A 4 -6.63 3.47 25.33
C THR A 4 -6.01 4.52 24.40
N VAL A 5 -4.80 4.97 24.72
CA VAL A 5 -4.04 5.93 23.89
C VAL A 5 -3.55 5.25 22.60
N ALA A 6 -3.07 4.01 22.69
CA ALA A 6 -2.72 3.18 21.54
C ALA A 6 -3.89 3.03 20.55
N LYS A 7 -5.08 2.68 21.08
CA LYS A 7 -6.30 2.57 20.28
C LYS A 7 -6.70 3.90 19.64
N SER A 8 -6.40 5.04 20.28
CA SER A 8 -6.65 6.37 19.73
C SER A 8 -5.73 6.72 18.55
N ALA A 9 -4.43 6.38 18.62
CA ALA A 9 -3.47 6.70 17.55
C ALA A 9 -3.80 5.98 16.24
N TYR A 10 -4.05 4.67 16.30
CA TYR A 10 -4.42 3.89 15.11
C TYR A 10 -5.80 4.27 14.56
N LYS A 11 -6.75 4.65 15.43
CA LYS A 11 -8.06 5.17 15.00
C LYS A 11 -7.92 6.45 14.18
N LYS A 12 -7.12 7.41 14.65
CA LYS A 12 -6.84 8.64 13.88
C LYS A 12 -6.13 8.36 12.56
N LEU A 13 -5.22 7.38 12.55
CA LEU A 13 -4.54 6.96 11.33
C LEU A 13 -5.54 6.38 10.33
N GLU A 14 -6.43 5.48 10.78
CA GLU A 14 -7.53 4.97 9.95
C GLU A 14 -8.42 6.11 9.42
N GLU A 15 -8.84 7.05 10.26
CA GLU A 15 -9.62 8.23 9.81
C GLU A 15 -8.87 9.07 8.76
N ARG A 16 -7.54 9.17 8.87
CA ARG A 16 -6.69 9.82 7.87
C ARG A 16 -6.65 9.04 6.56
N LEU A 17 -6.51 7.71 6.63
CA LEU A 17 -6.51 6.82 5.46
C LEU A 17 -7.85 6.84 4.75
N ASN A 18 -8.96 6.95 5.48
CA ASN A 18 -10.31 7.09 4.92
C ASN A 18 -10.57 8.45 4.23
N ARG A 19 -9.54 9.31 4.10
CA ARG A 19 -9.59 10.46 3.19
C ARG A 19 -9.16 10.10 1.76
N TYR A 20 -8.55 8.94 1.53
CA TYR A 20 -8.37 8.42 0.17
C TYR A 20 -9.69 7.89 -0.37
N PRO A 21 -9.96 8.03 -1.68
CA PRO A 21 -11.16 7.46 -2.30
C PRO A 21 -11.32 5.95 -2.08
N GLN A 22 -10.21 5.22 -1.92
CA GLN A 22 -10.21 3.78 -1.70
C GLN A 22 -10.62 3.38 -0.27
N GLY A 23 -10.54 4.30 0.69
CA GLY A 23 -10.79 4.01 2.09
C GLY A 23 -9.85 2.98 2.71
N ALA A 24 -10.22 2.58 3.92
CA ALA A 24 -9.70 1.46 4.70
C ALA A 24 -10.79 1.11 5.75
N PRO A 25 -11.75 0.23 5.43
CA PRO A 25 -12.82 -0.13 6.36
C PRO A 25 -12.28 -0.55 7.72
N PRO A 26 -12.79 0.01 8.83
CA PRO A 26 -12.25 -0.24 10.15
C PRO A 26 -12.57 -1.67 10.60
N SER A 27 -11.54 -2.43 10.95
CA SER A 27 -11.69 -3.75 11.58
C SER A 27 -10.59 -4.00 12.60
N GLU A 28 -10.78 -4.99 13.48
CA GLU A 28 -9.71 -5.39 14.40
C GLU A 28 -8.46 -5.84 13.64
N THR A 29 -8.65 -6.49 12.48
CA THR A 29 -7.57 -6.92 11.60
C THR A 29 -6.81 -5.72 11.03
N LEU A 30 -7.50 -4.66 10.58
CA LEU A 30 -6.85 -3.43 10.15
C LEU A 30 -5.95 -2.86 11.26
N TYR A 31 -6.46 -2.75 12.48
CA TYR A 31 -5.67 -2.19 13.58
C TYR A 31 -4.45 -3.05 13.93
N LYS A 32 -4.54 -4.38 13.83
CA LYS A 32 -3.39 -5.29 13.97
C LYS A 32 -2.36 -5.05 12.86
N ILE A 33 -2.80 -4.93 11.60
CA ILE A 33 -1.92 -4.59 10.47
C ILE A 33 -1.20 -3.26 10.74
N LEU A 34 -1.94 -2.22 11.13
CA LEU A 34 -1.35 -0.90 11.41
C LEU A 34 -0.35 -0.96 12.58
N SER A 35 -0.59 -1.76 13.61
CA SER A 35 0.36 -1.92 14.73
C SER A 35 1.64 -2.67 14.37
N ILE A 36 1.65 -3.46 13.30
CA ILE A 36 2.86 -4.10 12.77
C ILE A 36 3.66 -3.08 11.93
N LEU A 37 2.97 -2.25 11.16
CA LEU A 37 3.61 -1.30 10.24
C LEU A 37 4.08 -0.03 10.95
N PHE A 38 3.37 0.42 11.97
CA PHE A 38 3.63 1.67 12.70
C PHE A 38 3.76 1.39 14.19
N ASN A 39 4.71 2.06 14.83
CA ASN A 39 4.59 2.27 16.26
C ASN A 39 3.55 3.37 16.55
N GLU A 40 3.09 3.47 17.80
CA GLU A 40 2.02 4.41 18.20
C GLU A 40 2.37 5.87 17.90
N LYS A 41 3.64 6.26 18.09
CA LYS A 41 4.12 7.63 17.84
C LYS A 41 4.09 7.94 16.35
N GLU A 42 4.51 7.00 15.51
CA GLU A 42 4.45 7.12 14.06
C GLU A 42 3.01 7.22 13.58
N ALA A 43 2.10 6.38 14.09
CA ALA A 43 0.69 6.43 13.74
C ALA A 43 0.08 7.80 14.05
N GLU A 44 0.39 8.38 15.22
CA GLU A 44 -0.05 9.72 15.59
C GLU A 44 0.57 10.81 14.69
N LEU A 45 1.84 10.69 14.31
CA LEU A 45 2.49 11.66 13.40
C LEU A 45 1.90 11.60 11.99
N VAL A 46 1.76 10.40 11.43
CA VAL A 46 1.28 10.15 10.07
C VAL A 46 -0.21 10.48 9.94
N SER A 47 -1.02 10.23 10.96
CA SER A 47 -2.45 10.62 10.97
C SER A 47 -2.69 12.13 10.84
N ARG A 48 -1.66 12.96 11.07
CA ARG A 48 -1.73 14.43 10.94
C ARG A 48 -1.25 14.91 9.56
N LEU A 49 -0.50 14.10 8.81
CA LEU A 49 0.08 14.48 7.53
C LEU A 49 -0.99 14.62 6.42
N PRO A 50 -0.78 15.50 5.43
CA PRO A 50 -1.64 15.56 4.25
C PRO A 50 -1.61 14.25 3.45
N ILE A 51 -2.75 13.88 2.86
CA ILE A 51 -2.84 12.76 1.91
C ILE A 51 -2.35 13.12 0.50
N LYS A 52 -2.08 14.40 0.25
CA LYS A 52 -1.43 14.91 -0.97
C LYS A 52 0.06 15.10 -0.71
N SER A 53 0.88 15.12 -1.76
CA SER A 53 2.31 15.38 -1.61
C SER A 53 2.60 16.66 -0.82
N PHE A 54 3.51 16.58 0.14
CA PHE A 54 3.88 17.65 1.05
C PHE A 54 5.40 17.78 1.18
N THR A 55 5.86 18.90 1.75
CA THR A 55 7.30 19.18 1.95
C THR A 55 7.70 18.99 3.41
N ILE A 56 9.01 18.94 3.66
CA ILE A 56 9.58 18.98 5.02
C ILE A 56 9.05 20.19 5.80
N ASN A 57 8.93 21.35 5.16
CA ASN A 57 8.38 22.57 5.80
C ASN A 57 6.93 22.37 6.28
N THR A 58 6.11 21.71 5.47
CA THR A 58 4.71 21.41 5.82
C THR A 58 4.64 20.47 7.01
N ALA A 59 5.36 19.35 6.97
CA ALA A 59 5.40 18.38 8.07
C ALA A 59 5.97 18.99 9.36
N SER A 60 7.05 19.75 9.27
CA SER A 60 7.68 20.46 10.39
C SER A 60 6.70 21.41 11.09
N ARG A 61 5.89 22.16 10.33
CA ARG A 61 4.83 23.02 10.89
C ARG A 61 3.73 22.21 11.58
N ILE A 62 3.28 21.11 10.97
CA ILE A 62 2.22 20.25 11.53
C ILE A 62 2.68 19.59 12.83
N TRP A 63 3.90 19.08 12.86
CA TRP A 63 4.47 18.36 13.99
C TRP A 63 5.11 19.28 15.04
N LYS A 64 5.28 20.57 14.73
CA LYS A 64 6.00 21.55 15.57
C LYS A 64 7.42 21.09 15.92
N LEU A 65 8.11 20.49 14.94
CA LEU A 65 9.49 20.02 15.04
C LEU A 65 10.39 20.87 14.16
N ASN A 66 11.69 20.94 14.48
CA ASN A 66 12.66 21.53 13.55
C ASN A 66 12.79 20.67 12.27
N LYS A 67 13.29 21.29 11.18
CA LYS A 67 13.37 20.63 9.87
C LYS A 67 14.25 19.38 9.87
N VAL A 68 15.41 19.43 10.55
CA VAL A 68 16.36 18.30 10.61
C VAL A 68 15.71 17.07 11.25
N ASN A 69 15.02 17.25 12.38
CA ASN A 69 14.33 16.15 13.06
C ASN A 69 13.10 15.68 12.27
N THR A 70 12.42 16.60 11.58
CA THR A 70 11.27 16.26 10.71
C THR A 70 11.73 15.38 9.55
N GLU A 71 12.80 15.78 8.87
CA GLU A 71 13.37 15.06 7.74
C GLU A 71 13.83 13.66 8.15
N LYS A 72 14.52 13.52 9.29
CA LYS A 72 14.90 12.20 9.82
C LYS A 72 13.72 11.25 9.99
N VAL A 73 12.62 11.73 10.57
CA VAL A 73 11.40 10.91 10.74
C VAL A 73 10.76 10.57 9.39
N LEU A 74 10.69 11.54 8.47
CA LEU A 74 10.13 11.30 7.14
C LEU A 74 10.96 10.29 6.34
N ASP A 75 12.29 10.39 6.42
CA ASP A 75 13.23 9.49 5.73
C ASP A 75 13.21 8.09 6.33
N GLU A 76 13.04 7.96 7.65
CA GLU A 76 12.85 6.65 8.30
C GLU A 76 11.56 5.97 7.83
N LEU A 77 10.45 6.71 7.77
CA LEU A 77 9.18 6.21 7.24
C LEU A 77 9.29 5.87 5.74
N ALA A 78 9.99 6.67 4.95
CA ALA A 78 10.23 6.41 3.54
C ALA A 78 11.13 5.19 3.31
N GLY A 79 12.17 5.01 4.13
CA GLY A 79 13.04 3.84 4.11
C GLY A 79 12.28 2.53 4.31
N ARG A 80 11.25 2.53 5.15
CA ARG A 80 10.34 1.40 5.38
C ARG A 80 9.18 1.30 4.38
N ALA A 81 9.16 2.17 3.36
CA ALA A 81 8.14 2.31 2.32
C ALA A 81 6.72 2.61 2.83
N ILE A 82 6.63 3.25 4.01
CA ILE A 82 5.39 3.80 4.54
C ILE A 82 5.05 5.11 3.83
N LEU A 83 6.06 5.94 3.59
CA LEU A 83 5.97 7.13 2.74
C LEU A 83 6.73 6.88 1.43
N LEU A 84 6.38 7.62 0.39
CA LEU A 84 7.18 7.72 -0.81
C LEU A 84 7.79 9.11 -0.86
N ASP A 85 9.11 9.18 -0.97
CA ASP A 85 9.84 10.41 -1.23
C ASP A 85 10.11 10.57 -2.74
N SER A 86 10.21 11.82 -3.16
CA SER A 86 10.54 12.21 -4.53
C SER A 86 11.24 13.55 -4.52
N GLU A 87 12.14 13.76 -5.46
CA GLU A 87 12.81 15.04 -5.64
C GLU A 87 12.57 15.57 -7.05
N HIS A 88 12.15 16.83 -7.13
CA HIS A 88 11.98 17.52 -8.40
C HIS A 88 12.46 18.96 -8.27
N ASN A 89 13.37 19.38 -9.14
CA ASN A 89 14.02 20.70 -9.12
C ASN A 89 14.60 21.09 -7.74
N GLY A 90 15.28 20.14 -7.08
CA GLY A 90 15.87 20.34 -5.76
C GLY A 90 14.86 20.42 -4.60
N ILE A 91 13.57 20.18 -4.85
CA ILE A 91 12.53 20.18 -3.83
C ILE A 91 12.14 18.75 -3.50
N LYS A 92 12.57 18.27 -2.33
CA LYS A 92 12.15 16.98 -1.78
C LYS A 92 10.70 17.04 -1.26
N LYS A 93 9.88 16.11 -1.72
CA LYS A 93 8.48 15.93 -1.35
C LYS A 93 8.24 14.51 -0.87
N TYR A 94 7.28 14.37 0.03
CA TYR A 94 6.81 13.09 0.54
C TYR A 94 5.33 12.96 0.27
N VAL A 95 4.87 11.73 0.11
CA VAL A 95 3.45 11.41 0.02
C VAL A 95 3.19 10.14 0.81
N LEU A 96 2.10 10.13 1.59
CA LEU A 96 1.52 8.89 2.08
C LEU A 96 0.85 8.24 0.86
N PRO A 97 1.27 7.06 0.39
CA PRO A 97 0.49 6.36 -0.61
C PRO A 97 -0.84 5.88 0.02
N PRO A 98 -1.89 5.66 -0.77
CA PRO A 98 -3.10 4.99 -0.28
C PRO A 98 -2.79 3.60 0.30
N PRO A 99 -3.72 2.95 1.02
CA PRO A 99 -3.53 1.57 1.48
C PRO A 99 -3.15 0.60 0.34
N MET A 100 -3.86 0.68 -0.78
CA MET A 100 -3.59 -0.06 -2.02
C MET A 100 -3.68 0.88 -3.23
N ALA A 101 -3.16 0.59 -4.42
CA ALA A 101 -1.80 0.14 -4.60
C ALA A 101 -0.81 1.10 -3.90
N GLY A 102 -0.32 0.71 -2.72
CA GLY A 102 0.43 1.61 -1.86
C GLY A 102 1.10 0.90 -0.68
N PHE A 103 1.11 1.50 0.51
CA PHE A 103 2.02 1.04 1.57
C PHE A 103 1.72 -0.38 2.08
N PHE A 104 0.49 -0.92 1.90
CA PHE A 104 0.24 -2.34 2.18
C PHE A 104 1.04 -3.23 1.24
N GLU A 105 1.02 -2.94 -0.05
CA GLU A 105 1.77 -3.73 -1.03
C GLU A 105 3.27 -3.58 -0.80
N PHE A 106 3.74 -2.35 -0.63
CA PHE A 106 5.16 -2.05 -0.46
C PHE A 106 5.77 -2.75 0.76
N SER A 107 4.97 -3.03 1.79
CA SER A 107 5.42 -3.78 2.97
C SER A 107 5.88 -5.22 2.65
N LEU A 108 5.39 -5.84 1.57
CA LEU A 108 5.84 -7.16 1.10
C LEU A 108 6.52 -7.13 -0.28
N MET A 109 6.75 -5.97 -0.90
CA MET A 109 7.47 -5.88 -2.19
C MET A 109 9.00 -5.79 -2.03
N ARG A 110 9.53 -5.98 -0.81
CA ARG A 110 10.97 -5.98 -0.52
C ARG A 110 11.34 -7.15 0.39
N THR A 111 12.57 -7.63 0.24
CA THR A 111 13.19 -8.53 1.22
C THR A 111 13.62 -7.71 2.43
N ARG A 112 13.03 -7.98 3.59
CA ARG A 112 13.29 -7.26 4.84
C ARG A 112 13.18 -8.23 6.02
N GLN A 113 13.90 -7.94 7.10
CA GLN A 113 13.95 -8.80 8.29
C GLN A 113 13.39 -8.12 9.54
N ASP A 114 12.96 -6.87 9.42
CA ASP A 114 12.43 -6.04 10.50
C ASP A 114 10.91 -6.22 10.72
N LEU A 115 10.23 -7.03 9.90
CA LEU A 115 8.81 -7.35 10.03
C LEU A 115 8.57 -8.86 9.99
N ASP A 116 7.61 -9.34 10.78
CA ASP A 116 7.07 -10.69 10.64
C ASP A 116 6.19 -10.75 9.38
N GLN A 117 6.82 -11.05 8.25
CA GLN A 117 6.15 -11.10 6.95
C GLN A 117 5.12 -12.22 6.87
N LYS A 118 5.25 -13.29 7.67
CA LYS A 118 4.27 -14.37 7.70
C LYS A 118 2.99 -13.91 8.40
N LEU A 119 3.11 -13.38 9.62
CA LEU A 119 1.98 -12.84 10.36
C LEU A 119 1.28 -11.72 9.57
N LEU A 120 2.05 -10.81 8.96
CA LEU A 120 1.50 -9.75 8.13
C LEU A 120 0.74 -10.30 6.91
N SER A 121 1.23 -11.38 6.30
CA SER A 121 0.54 -12.06 5.19
C SER A 121 -0.77 -12.72 5.61
N GLU A 122 -0.81 -13.33 6.80
CA GLU A 122 -2.02 -13.91 7.39
C GLU A 122 -3.07 -12.82 7.69
N LEU A 123 -2.66 -11.69 8.27
CA LEU A 123 -3.54 -10.55 8.52
C LEU A 123 -4.05 -9.92 7.23
N PHE A 124 -3.20 -9.77 6.22
CA PHE A 124 -3.65 -9.31 4.90
C PHE A 124 -4.62 -10.28 4.23
N HIS A 125 -4.43 -11.59 4.41
CA HIS A 125 -5.40 -12.57 3.91
C HIS A 125 -6.74 -12.40 4.61
N GLN A 126 -6.73 -12.27 5.94
CA GLN A 126 -7.94 -12.02 6.71
C GLN A 126 -8.66 -10.74 6.25
N TYR A 127 -7.95 -9.61 6.18
CA TYR A 127 -8.53 -8.32 5.84
C TYR A 127 -9.03 -8.23 4.39
N LEU A 128 -8.27 -8.77 3.44
CA LEU A 128 -8.58 -8.62 2.01
C LEU A 128 -9.45 -9.75 1.45
N ASN A 129 -9.27 -10.98 1.93
CA ASN A 129 -9.89 -12.16 1.33
C ASN A 129 -11.00 -12.79 2.18
N VAL A 130 -11.01 -12.59 3.50
CA VAL A 130 -12.02 -13.18 4.38
C VAL A 130 -13.07 -12.15 4.80
N GLU A 131 -12.65 -10.95 5.20
CA GLU A 131 -13.55 -9.83 5.53
C GLU A 131 -14.19 -9.23 4.27
N GLU A 132 -13.44 -9.18 3.16
CA GLU A 132 -13.84 -8.73 1.82
C GLU A 132 -14.31 -7.27 1.69
N ASP A 133 -14.70 -6.59 2.77
CA ASP A 133 -15.21 -5.20 2.75
C ASP A 133 -14.27 -4.27 1.97
N PHE A 134 -12.97 -4.30 2.28
CA PHE A 134 -11.97 -3.48 1.58
C PHE A 134 -11.91 -3.77 0.07
N ILE A 135 -11.98 -5.04 -0.34
CA ILE A 135 -11.88 -5.42 -1.75
C ILE A 135 -13.17 -5.07 -2.51
N LYS A 136 -14.34 -5.20 -1.88
CA LYS A 136 -15.61 -4.78 -2.45
C LYS A 136 -15.64 -3.27 -2.66
N ASP A 137 -15.25 -2.50 -1.65
CA ASP A 137 -15.12 -1.04 -1.75
C ASP A 137 -14.14 -0.63 -2.85
N LEU A 138 -13.00 -1.33 -2.96
CA LEU A 138 -11.94 -1.02 -3.93
C LEU A 138 -12.29 -1.36 -5.39
N PHE A 139 -13.04 -2.44 -5.64
CA PHE A 139 -13.26 -2.94 -7.01
C PHE A 139 -14.71 -2.86 -7.48
N LEU A 140 -15.69 -2.98 -6.59
CA LEU A 140 -17.11 -3.07 -6.95
C LEU A 140 -17.81 -1.73 -6.81
N ASP A 141 -17.59 -1.03 -5.69
CA ASP A 141 -18.38 0.16 -5.33
C ASP A 141 -17.88 1.47 -5.98
N ILE A 142 -16.79 1.40 -6.75
CA ILE A 142 -16.26 2.55 -7.51
C ILE A 142 -16.82 2.54 -8.94
N GLU A 143 -17.39 3.68 -9.37
CA GLU A 143 -17.85 3.88 -10.75
C GLU A 143 -16.70 3.79 -11.76
N THR A 144 -15.56 4.43 -11.45
CA THR A 144 -14.36 4.38 -12.29
C THR A 144 -13.48 3.18 -11.91
N LYS A 145 -13.35 2.21 -12.81
CA LYS A 145 -12.48 1.04 -12.61
C LYS A 145 -11.02 1.40 -12.88
N MET A 146 -10.17 1.25 -11.86
CA MET A 146 -8.75 1.63 -11.90
C MET A 146 -7.84 0.63 -12.63
N GLY A 147 -8.27 -0.65 -12.71
CA GLY A 147 -7.49 -1.73 -13.30
C GLY A 147 -8.16 -2.32 -14.53
N ARG A 148 -7.33 -2.89 -15.42
CA ARG A 148 -7.76 -3.79 -16.49
C ARG A 148 -6.98 -5.09 -16.40
N THR A 149 -7.59 -6.17 -16.88
CA THR A 149 -6.95 -7.49 -16.93
C THR A 149 -6.43 -7.75 -18.34
N PHE A 150 -5.25 -8.32 -18.45
CA PHE A 150 -4.74 -8.87 -19.71
C PHE A 150 -4.94 -10.37 -19.75
N VAL A 151 -5.14 -10.90 -20.95
CA VAL A 151 -5.32 -12.33 -21.15
C VAL A 151 -3.96 -13.01 -21.13
N GLN A 152 -3.76 -13.96 -20.23
CA GLN A 152 -2.64 -14.90 -20.27
C GLN A 152 -3.00 -16.01 -21.25
N GLU A 153 -2.48 -15.93 -22.47
CA GLU A 153 -2.95 -16.76 -23.57
C GLU A 153 -2.66 -18.24 -23.36
N GLU A 154 -1.56 -18.58 -22.68
CA GLU A 154 -1.11 -19.95 -22.43
C GLU A 154 -2.04 -20.77 -21.52
N VAL A 155 -2.95 -20.13 -20.76
CA VAL A 155 -3.89 -20.87 -19.88
C VAL A 155 -5.20 -21.23 -20.57
N LEU A 156 -5.41 -20.78 -21.81
CA LEU A 156 -6.63 -21.04 -22.56
C LEU A 156 -6.50 -22.32 -23.37
N SER A 157 -7.60 -23.09 -23.45
CA SER A 157 -7.65 -24.24 -24.35
C SER A 157 -7.74 -23.78 -25.81
N SER A 158 -7.12 -24.54 -26.71
CA SER A 158 -7.17 -24.31 -28.15
C SER A 158 -8.53 -24.58 -28.77
N ASP A 159 -9.44 -25.20 -28.02
CA ASP A 159 -10.65 -25.82 -28.55
C ASP A 159 -11.78 -24.80 -28.84
N ASN A 160 -11.72 -23.60 -28.24
CA ASN A 160 -12.77 -22.56 -28.35
C ASN A 160 -12.19 -21.15 -28.56
N LEU A 161 -11.07 -21.01 -29.27
CA LEU A 161 -10.37 -19.72 -29.39
C LEU A 161 -11.20 -18.67 -30.14
N VAL A 162 -11.84 -17.79 -29.37
CA VAL A 162 -12.15 -16.43 -29.80
C VAL A 162 -10.81 -15.72 -30.03
N SER A 163 -10.66 -15.05 -31.17
CA SER A 163 -9.44 -14.29 -31.49
C SER A 163 -9.19 -13.22 -30.43
N ILE A 164 -8.08 -13.34 -29.69
CA ILE A 164 -7.65 -12.31 -28.74
C ILE A 164 -6.91 -11.22 -29.52
N LEU A 165 -7.26 -9.96 -29.28
CA LEU A 165 -6.61 -8.83 -29.94
C LEU A 165 -5.29 -8.48 -29.25
N ASP A 166 -4.34 -7.95 -30.01
CA ASP A 166 -2.98 -7.68 -29.51
C ASP A 166 -2.94 -6.73 -28.30
N TYR A 167 -3.89 -5.80 -28.18
CA TYR A 167 -3.97 -4.89 -27.03
C TYR A 167 -4.51 -5.54 -25.74
N GLU A 168 -5.03 -6.78 -25.84
CA GLU A 168 -5.54 -7.58 -24.72
C GLU A 168 -4.57 -8.69 -24.29
N LYS A 169 -3.64 -9.06 -25.18
CA LYS A 169 -2.64 -10.11 -25.00
C LYS A 169 -1.55 -9.71 -24.01
N ALA A 170 -1.41 -10.46 -22.91
CA ALA A 170 -0.31 -10.24 -21.98
C ALA A 170 1.05 -10.41 -22.67
N SER A 171 1.20 -11.43 -23.52
CA SER A 171 2.46 -11.69 -24.22
C SER A 171 2.85 -10.56 -25.19
N HIS A 172 1.89 -9.97 -25.90
CA HIS A 172 2.14 -8.86 -26.83
C HIS A 172 2.61 -7.61 -26.09
N ILE A 173 1.92 -7.23 -25.00
CA ILE A 173 2.28 -6.07 -24.18
C ILE A 173 3.69 -6.22 -23.60
N ILE A 174 4.04 -7.42 -23.10
CA ILE A 174 5.39 -7.69 -22.57
C ILE A 174 6.45 -7.59 -23.67
N LYS A 175 6.21 -8.17 -24.85
CA LYS A 175 7.19 -8.20 -25.96
C LYS A 175 7.42 -6.83 -26.59
N THR A 176 6.41 -5.96 -26.61
CA THR A 176 6.46 -4.64 -27.25
C THR A 176 6.84 -3.51 -26.28
N ALA A 177 6.90 -3.78 -24.97
CA ALA A 177 7.30 -2.80 -23.97
C ALA A 177 8.77 -2.37 -24.18
N THR A 178 9.00 -1.07 -24.29
CA THR A 178 10.34 -0.49 -24.39
C THR A 178 11.08 -0.45 -23.05
N TYR A 179 10.33 -0.43 -21.94
CA TYR A 179 10.85 -0.44 -20.58
C TYR A 179 10.11 -1.48 -19.75
N ILE A 180 10.85 -2.34 -19.05
CA ILE A 180 10.30 -3.41 -18.20
C ILE A 180 10.88 -3.28 -16.81
N GLY A 181 10.01 -3.08 -15.81
CA GLY A 181 10.35 -3.15 -14.40
C GLY A 181 10.02 -4.53 -13.84
N ILE A 182 10.98 -5.16 -13.18
CA ILE A 182 10.78 -6.43 -12.47
C ILE A 182 10.85 -6.16 -10.98
N SER A 183 9.82 -6.58 -10.24
CA SER A 183 9.76 -6.48 -8.79
C SER A 183 9.12 -7.72 -8.19
N MET A 184 9.36 -7.94 -6.91
CA MET A 184 8.60 -8.90 -6.13
C MET A 184 7.14 -8.46 -6.09
N CYS A 185 6.23 -9.31 -6.58
CA CYS A 185 4.80 -9.04 -6.50
C CYS A 185 4.30 -9.33 -5.09
N TYR A 186 3.70 -8.32 -4.44
CA TYR A 186 3.06 -8.43 -3.12
C TYR A 186 2.12 -9.64 -3.05
N CYS A 187 1.24 -9.83 -4.05
CA CYS A 187 0.25 -10.90 -4.03
C CYS A 187 0.90 -12.29 -4.02
N ARG A 188 1.93 -12.51 -4.86
CA ARG A 188 2.69 -13.77 -4.91
C ARG A 188 3.48 -13.99 -3.63
N HIS A 189 4.07 -12.93 -3.07
CA HIS A 189 4.83 -13.02 -1.84
C HIS A 189 3.94 -13.36 -0.63
N LYS A 190 2.77 -12.71 -0.52
CA LYS A 190 1.73 -13.05 0.45
C LYS A 190 1.34 -14.52 0.35
N ARG A 191 1.01 -15.01 -0.86
CA ARG A 191 0.66 -16.42 -1.10
C ARG A 191 1.78 -17.38 -0.69
N LYS A 192 3.04 -17.02 -0.91
CA LYS A 192 4.19 -17.84 -0.53
C LYS A 192 4.27 -18.01 0.99
N HIS A 193 4.08 -16.94 1.76
CA HIS A 193 4.05 -17.02 3.23
C HIS A 193 2.89 -17.85 3.77
N LEU A 194 1.79 -17.92 3.04
CA LEU A 194 0.63 -18.75 3.37
C LEU A 194 0.80 -20.22 2.93
N GLY A 195 1.88 -20.58 2.22
CA GLY A 195 2.08 -21.91 1.67
C GLY A 195 1.16 -22.24 0.49
N MET A 196 0.74 -21.22 -0.27
CA MET A 196 -0.25 -21.33 -1.35
C MET A 196 0.23 -20.74 -2.70
N ALA A 197 1.54 -20.56 -2.86
CA ALA A 197 2.14 -19.98 -4.08
C ALA A 197 2.44 -21.02 -5.15
#